data_AF-A0AAD9KTU7-F1
#
_entry.id   AF-A0AAD9KTU7-F1
#
_cell.length_a   1.000
_cell.length_b   1.000
_cell.length_c   1.000
_cell.angle_alpha   90.00
_cell.angle_beta   90.00
_cell.angle_gamma   90.00
#
_symmetry.space_group_name_H-M   'P 1'
#
loop_
_entity.id
_entity.type
_entity.pdbx_description
1 polymer ?
#
loop_
_entity_poly.entity_id
_entity_poly.type
_entity_poly.pdbx_seq_one_letter_code
_entity_poly.pdbx_strand_id
1 'polypeptide(L)'
;CGDNCFNCDVNGAGQCNVDECHDKYTLDTATNTCEACASHCLDCSQPNQCDPDKCLLGYVFDAYSCSRDVYKRVLTICDDCLVACAQNCNVCNYNGAGLCDEGQCSRRYAYDPNNSSCVACPDDCEDCSYNTTRSTTECTQCYSSLGVNNGQTCSGCCKDCHSCIYNGAGKCDRGECHVGYTLGPDDTCKECPPNCIECDYNNDKTECTKCYGIFGLKDDDKTCGACPGHCVSCEHVNNRTECTHCEDHYGIKQEDKTCEACDHSCKSCTTSGAGKCDPGKCHDSYALDDDSETCKQCPDHCVRCTYNSTANRTECSQCVTKYTVTANQTCEACSGPLENCDVCSFGERVCVLCSLTYTWNDTMQKCNGETASLLHGGSWLTAHGITVAAVILLIM
;
A
#
# COMPACT_ATOMS: atom_id res chain seq x y z
N CYS A 1 -10.95 -39.15 11.81
CA CYS A 1 -10.39 -39.54 13.12
C CYS A 1 -11.41 -39.27 14.20
N GLY A 2 -11.18 -39.70 15.44
CA GLY A 2 -11.98 -39.20 16.58
C GLY A 2 -11.82 -37.68 16.74
N ASP A 3 -12.68 -37.06 17.55
CA ASP A 3 -12.58 -35.62 17.82
C ASP A 3 -11.24 -35.29 18.50
N ASN A 4 -10.68 -34.11 18.17
CA ASN A 4 -9.40 -33.61 18.71
C ASN A 4 -8.19 -34.51 18.42
N CYS A 5 -8.22 -35.23 17.29
CA CYS A 5 -7.15 -36.09 16.82
C CYS A 5 -6.60 -35.63 15.45
N PHE A 6 -5.27 -35.55 15.32
CA PHE A 6 -4.55 -35.26 14.08
C PHE A 6 -4.52 -36.46 13.11
N ASN A 7 -4.36 -37.69 13.61
CA ASN A 7 -4.21 -38.89 12.77
C ASN A 7 -4.82 -40.17 13.38
N CYS A 8 -5.47 -40.98 12.54
CA CYS A 8 -6.17 -42.22 12.92
C CYS A 8 -5.94 -43.38 11.93
N ASP A 9 -4.89 -43.33 11.11
CA ASP A 9 -4.65 -44.33 10.07
C ASP A 9 -4.36 -45.74 10.62
N VAL A 10 -3.95 -45.85 11.88
CA VAL A 10 -3.67 -47.14 12.56
C VAL A 10 -4.90 -47.67 13.28
N ASN A 11 -5.57 -46.82 14.06
CA ASN A 11 -6.68 -47.25 14.93
C ASN A 11 -8.07 -47.17 14.26
N GLY A 12 -8.17 -46.49 13.12
CA GLY A 12 -9.40 -46.44 12.32
C GLY A 12 -10.40 -45.35 12.74
N ALA A 13 -11.57 -45.37 12.10
CA ALA A 13 -12.56 -44.30 12.26
C ALA A 13 -13.12 -44.24 13.70
N GLY A 14 -13.13 -43.04 14.28
CA GLY A 14 -13.60 -42.79 15.65
C GLY A 14 -12.54 -42.94 16.74
N GLN A 15 -11.32 -43.37 16.39
CA GLN A 15 -10.19 -43.51 17.31
C GLN A 15 -9.03 -42.59 16.90
N CYS A 16 -8.01 -42.50 17.75
CA CYS A 16 -6.79 -41.73 17.52
C CYS A 16 -5.54 -42.60 17.68
N ASN A 17 -4.50 -42.32 16.90
CA ASN A 17 -3.19 -42.97 17.06
C ASN A 17 -2.46 -42.43 18.31
N VAL A 18 -1.45 -43.18 18.79
CA VAL A 18 -0.60 -42.76 19.92
C VAL A 18 0.12 -41.45 19.58
N ASP A 19 0.09 -40.49 20.51
CA ASP A 19 0.71 -39.17 20.44
C ASP A 19 0.18 -38.22 19.34
N GLU A 20 -1.01 -38.49 18.80
CA GLU A 20 -1.61 -37.71 17.70
C GLU A 20 -2.84 -36.89 18.16
N CYS A 21 -2.94 -36.55 19.45
CA CYS A 21 -3.98 -35.65 19.95
C CYS A 21 -3.60 -34.18 19.74
N HIS A 22 -4.60 -33.31 19.55
CA HIS A 22 -4.41 -31.85 19.51
C HIS A 22 -3.89 -31.31 20.86
N ASP A 23 -3.23 -30.16 20.83
CA ASP A 23 -2.83 -29.44 22.05
C ASP A 23 -4.00 -29.34 23.04
N LYS A 24 -3.71 -29.54 24.34
CA LYS A 24 -4.68 -29.64 25.45
C LYS A 24 -5.50 -30.94 25.51
N TYR A 25 -5.15 -31.95 24.73
CA TYR A 25 -5.76 -33.29 24.78
C TYR A 25 -4.69 -34.37 24.87
N THR A 26 -5.04 -35.48 25.51
CA THR A 26 -4.17 -36.65 25.64
C THR A 26 -4.93 -37.93 25.32
N LEU A 27 -4.20 -38.97 24.90
CA LEU A 27 -4.82 -40.22 24.48
C LEU A 27 -5.26 -41.04 25.71
N ASP A 28 -6.56 -41.28 25.84
CA ASP A 28 -7.05 -42.34 26.70
C ASP A 28 -6.79 -43.70 26.03
N THR A 29 -5.75 -44.38 26.49
CA THR A 29 -5.35 -45.71 25.98
C THR A 29 -6.41 -46.81 26.18
N ALA A 30 -7.42 -46.61 27.05
CA ALA A 30 -8.50 -47.59 27.22
C ALA A 30 -9.53 -47.50 26.08
N THR A 31 -9.79 -46.31 25.57
CA THR A 31 -10.80 -46.05 24.52
C THR A 31 -10.19 -45.72 23.16
N ASN A 32 -8.89 -45.44 23.10
CA ASN A 32 -8.18 -44.84 21.98
C ASN A 32 -8.85 -43.53 21.49
N THR A 33 -9.34 -42.71 22.42
CA THR A 33 -9.91 -41.39 22.11
C THR A 33 -9.11 -40.29 22.81
N CYS A 34 -9.12 -39.08 22.24
CA CYS A 34 -8.45 -37.93 22.84
C CYS A 34 -9.36 -37.27 23.87
N GLU A 35 -8.95 -37.30 25.13
CA GLU A 35 -9.65 -36.64 26.23
C GLU A 35 -8.93 -35.34 26.63
N ALA A 36 -9.69 -34.34 27.08
CA ALA A 36 -9.12 -33.06 27.46
C ALA A 36 -8.21 -33.18 28.69
N CYS A 37 -7.15 -32.39 28.71
CA CYS A 37 -6.37 -32.13 29.92
C CYS A 37 -7.20 -31.36 30.95
N ALA A 38 -6.68 -31.24 32.18
CA ALA A 38 -7.28 -30.38 33.19
C ALA A 38 -7.48 -28.95 32.66
N SER A 39 -8.45 -28.21 33.23
CA SER A 39 -8.61 -26.80 32.89
C SER A 39 -7.29 -26.05 33.12
N HIS A 40 -7.00 -25.05 32.29
CA HIS A 40 -5.75 -24.27 32.34
C HIS A 40 -4.45 -25.06 32.14
N CYS A 41 -4.51 -26.21 31.47
CA CYS A 41 -3.34 -26.96 31.04
C CYS A 41 -3.09 -26.82 29.53
N LEU A 42 -1.81 -26.76 29.14
CA LEU A 42 -1.37 -26.81 27.75
C LEU A 42 -1.22 -28.25 27.25
N ASP A 43 -0.79 -29.18 28.13
CA ASP A 43 -0.40 -30.55 27.75
C ASP A 43 -0.42 -31.49 28.98
N CYS A 44 -0.77 -32.76 28.80
CA CYS A 44 -0.91 -33.71 29.89
C CYS A 44 -0.63 -35.16 29.48
N SER A 45 -0.06 -35.94 30.40
CA SER A 45 0.19 -37.37 30.22
C SER A 45 -1.01 -38.25 30.59
N GLN A 46 -2.02 -37.71 31.25
CA GLN A 46 -3.26 -38.40 31.63
C GLN A 46 -4.48 -37.49 31.50
N PRO A 47 -5.66 -38.02 31.09
CA PRO A 47 -6.87 -37.24 30.98
C PRO A 47 -7.22 -36.51 32.28
N ASN A 48 -7.70 -35.27 32.15
CA ASN A 48 -8.04 -34.38 33.27
C ASN A 48 -6.89 -34.12 34.26
N GLN A 49 -5.63 -34.31 33.86
CA GLN A 49 -4.44 -33.94 34.63
C GLN A 49 -3.64 -32.86 33.89
N CYS A 50 -2.63 -32.30 34.55
CA CYS A 50 -1.67 -31.41 33.93
C CYS A 50 -0.26 -31.86 34.28
N ASP A 51 0.63 -31.88 33.29
CA ASP A 51 2.02 -32.23 33.55
C ASP A 51 2.72 -31.05 34.26
N PRO A 52 3.69 -31.29 35.17
CA PRO A 52 4.26 -30.26 36.06
C PRO A 52 4.81 -29.01 35.37
N ASP A 53 5.20 -29.11 34.09
CA ASP A 53 5.80 -28.02 33.31
C ASP A 53 4.90 -27.51 32.17
N LYS A 54 3.62 -27.89 32.17
CA LYS A 54 2.70 -27.70 31.03
C LYS A 54 1.44 -26.90 31.38
N CYS A 55 1.48 -26.08 32.42
CA CYS A 55 0.37 -25.18 32.75
C CYS A 55 0.27 -24.01 31.74
N LEU A 56 -0.94 -23.45 31.56
CA LEU A 56 -1.11 -22.19 30.84
C LEU A 56 -0.41 -21.04 31.60
N LEU A 57 0.03 -20.02 30.86
CA LEU A 57 0.64 -18.81 31.42
C LEU A 57 -0.24 -18.22 32.55
N GLY A 58 0.36 -17.92 33.70
CA GLY A 58 -0.33 -17.43 34.90
C GLY A 58 -0.74 -18.49 35.93
N TYR A 59 -0.47 -19.77 35.66
CA TYR A 59 -0.78 -20.89 36.54
C TYR A 59 0.45 -21.74 36.84
N VAL A 60 0.51 -22.32 38.05
CA VAL A 60 1.62 -23.19 38.49
C VAL A 60 1.08 -24.46 39.16
N PHE A 61 1.85 -25.55 39.06
CA PHE A 61 1.53 -26.82 39.70
C PHE A 61 1.98 -26.82 41.17
N ASP A 62 1.04 -26.77 42.13
CA ASP A 62 1.34 -26.85 43.56
C ASP A 62 1.19 -28.28 44.11
N ALA A 63 2.30 -29.00 44.22
CA ALA A 63 2.34 -30.35 44.77
C ALA A 63 1.95 -30.43 46.26
N TYR A 64 2.11 -29.34 47.03
CA TYR A 64 1.84 -29.33 48.47
C TYR A 64 0.35 -29.24 48.77
N SER A 65 -0.39 -28.40 48.03
CA SER A 65 -1.85 -28.31 48.11
C SER A 65 -2.53 -29.62 47.70
N CYS A 66 -1.94 -30.38 46.77
CA CYS A 66 -2.46 -31.69 46.38
C CYS A 66 -2.16 -32.83 47.40
N SER A 67 -1.25 -32.62 48.36
CA SER A 67 -0.77 -33.71 49.23
C SER A 67 -1.52 -33.87 50.55
N ARG A 68 -2.46 -32.99 50.92
CA ARG A 68 -3.08 -33.04 52.25
C ARG A 68 -4.25 -34.01 52.42
N ASP A 69 -4.72 -34.65 51.35
CA ASP A 69 -5.63 -35.80 51.43
C ASP A 69 -4.92 -37.13 51.12
N VAL A 70 -3.87 -37.42 51.89
CA VAL A 70 -3.28 -38.76 51.99
C VAL A 70 -4.29 -39.68 52.70
N TYR A 71 -5.30 -40.19 51.97
CA TYR A 71 -5.93 -41.52 52.10
C TYR A 71 -7.37 -41.62 51.51
N LYS A 72 -7.71 -40.88 50.46
CA LYS A 72 -8.86 -41.30 49.63
C LYS A 72 -8.46 -41.49 48.17
N ARG A 73 -8.39 -42.77 47.80
CA ARG A 73 -8.55 -43.21 46.41
C ARG A 73 -9.79 -42.54 45.82
N VAL A 74 -9.71 -42.30 44.51
CA VAL A 74 -10.74 -41.78 43.59
C VAL A 74 -10.52 -40.30 43.24
N LEU A 75 -9.99 -40.09 42.04
CA LEU A 75 -10.15 -38.90 41.18
C LEU A 75 -10.29 -37.57 41.93
N THR A 76 -9.18 -37.02 42.42
CA THR A 76 -9.13 -35.62 42.84
C THR A 76 -8.94 -34.77 41.59
N ILE A 77 -9.97 -33.97 41.29
CA ILE A 77 -10.06 -33.05 40.15
C ILE A 77 -8.99 -31.97 40.32
N CYS A 78 -8.13 -31.77 39.31
CA CYS A 78 -7.02 -30.82 39.34
C CYS A 78 -7.43 -29.33 39.30
N ASP A 79 -8.73 -29.02 39.26
CA ASP A 79 -9.22 -27.64 39.35
C ASP A 79 -8.82 -26.96 40.68
N ASP A 80 -8.56 -27.74 41.75
CA ASP A 80 -8.16 -27.20 43.07
C ASP A 80 -6.64 -27.06 43.26
N CYS A 81 -5.80 -27.58 42.36
CA CYS A 81 -4.33 -27.53 42.48
C CYS A 81 -3.69 -26.42 41.62
N LEU A 82 -4.47 -25.75 40.79
CA LEU A 82 -4.06 -24.59 40.00
C LEU A 82 -4.29 -23.33 40.82
N VAL A 83 -3.30 -22.98 41.64
CA VAL A 83 -3.34 -21.70 42.33
C VAL A 83 -2.81 -20.63 41.40
N ALA A 84 -3.62 -19.62 41.13
CA ALA A 84 -3.23 -18.50 40.29
C ALA A 84 -2.03 -17.77 40.91
N CYS A 85 -1.13 -17.30 40.06
CA CYS A 85 -0.11 -16.35 40.48
C CYS A 85 -0.75 -15.04 40.97
N ALA A 86 0.05 -14.19 41.60
CA ALA A 86 -0.37 -12.81 41.91
C ALA A 86 -0.98 -12.14 40.66
N GLN A 87 -1.90 -11.20 40.85
CA GLN A 87 -2.50 -10.48 39.73
C GLN A 87 -1.41 -9.80 38.87
N ASN A 88 -1.50 -9.95 37.55
CA ASN A 88 -0.51 -9.44 36.58
C ASN A 88 0.87 -10.10 36.66
N CYS A 89 0.93 -11.34 37.17
CA CYS A 89 2.10 -12.18 37.12
C CYS A 89 1.94 -13.30 36.10
N ASN A 90 2.96 -13.53 35.28
CA ASN A 90 2.99 -14.59 34.28
C ASN A 90 3.48 -15.93 34.86
N VAL A 91 4.39 -15.90 35.85
CA VAL A 91 5.04 -17.10 36.42
C VAL A 91 5.34 -16.91 37.92
N CYS A 92 5.01 -17.92 38.74
CA CYS A 92 5.18 -17.90 40.20
C CYS A 92 5.67 -19.25 40.77
N ASN A 93 6.57 -19.91 40.05
CA ASN A 93 7.08 -21.23 40.40
C ASN A 93 7.99 -21.20 41.65
N TYR A 94 8.73 -20.11 41.87
CA TYR A 94 9.68 -20.01 42.98
C TYR A 94 9.06 -19.45 44.25
N ASN A 95 8.29 -18.36 44.12
CA ASN A 95 7.66 -17.71 45.27
C ASN A 95 6.32 -18.38 45.64
N GLY A 96 5.72 -19.13 44.72
CA GLY A 96 4.52 -19.91 44.95
C GLY A 96 3.21 -19.13 44.74
N ALA A 97 2.12 -19.84 45.01
CA ALA A 97 0.75 -19.38 44.91
C ALA A 97 0.49 -17.97 45.46
N GLY A 98 -0.16 -17.11 44.67
CA GLY A 98 -0.50 -15.74 45.06
C GLY A 98 0.67 -14.76 45.11
N LEU A 99 1.88 -15.18 44.76
CA LEU A 99 3.08 -14.36 44.61
C LEU A 99 3.54 -14.36 43.14
N CYS A 100 4.60 -13.63 42.83
CA CYS A 100 5.22 -13.57 41.51
C CYS A 100 6.72 -13.79 41.59
N ASP A 101 7.32 -14.37 40.56
CA ASP A 101 8.77 -14.51 40.46
C ASP A 101 9.41 -13.24 39.86
N GLU A 102 10.70 -13.01 40.16
CA GLU A 102 11.44 -11.85 39.66
C GLU A 102 11.48 -11.81 38.12
N GLY A 103 11.10 -10.67 37.54
CA GLY A 103 11.05 -10.47 36.09
C GLY A 103 9.87 -11.15 35.39
N GLN A 104 8.93 -11.74 36.13
CA GLN A 104 7.79 -12.48 35.57
C GLN A 104 6.48 -11.68 35.59
N CYS A 105 6.52 -10.38 35.85
CA CYS A 105 5.35 -9.53 35.73
C CYS A 105 4.90 -9.37 34.27
N SER A 106 3.60 -9.24 34.06
CA SER A 106 3.03 -8.88 32.77
C SER A 106 3.49 -7.48 32.34
N ARG A 107 3.48 -7.21 31.03
CA ARG A 107 3.82 -5.87 30.49
C ARG A 107 3.01 -4.79 31.20
N ARG A 108 3.65 -3.63 31.47
CA ARG A 108 3.11 -2.53 32.30
C ARG A 108 3.04 -2.80 33.81
N TYR A 109 3.76 -3.80 34.30
CA TYR A 109 3.91 -4.05 35.74
C TYR A 109 5.37 -4.35 36.08
N ALA A 110 5.84 -3.88 37.23
CA ALA A 110 7.16 -4.17 37.77
C ALA A 110 7.06 -5.02 39.04
N TYR A 111 8.07 -5.87 39.24
CA TYR A 111 8.17 -6.75 40.41
C TYR A 111 8.57 -5.97 41.67
N ASP A 112 7.72 -6.00 42.70
CA ASP A 112 8.02 -5.49 44.05
C ASP A 112 8.63 -6.62 44.91
N PRO A 113 9.93 -6.57 45.23
CA PRO A 113 10.60 -7.61 45.99
C PRO A 113 10.19 -7.67 47.47
N ASN A 114 9.52 -6.64 48.02
CA ASN A 114 9.08 -6.64 49.42
C ASN A 114 7.85 -7.51 49.63
N ASN A 115 7.00 -7.60 48.60
CA ASN A 115 5.72 -8.30 48.64
C ASN A 115 5.65 -9.47 47.66
N SER A 116 6.73 -9.71 46.88
CA SER A 116 6.76 -10.65 45.77
C SER A 116 5.52 -10.52 44.87
N SER A 117 5.18 -9.28 44.48
CA SER A 117 3.96 -8.97 43.73
C SER A 117 4.25 -8.02 42.57
N CYS A 118 3.31 -7.89 41.63
CA CYS A 118 3.45 -7.01 40.48
C CYS A 118 2.68 -5.71 40.69
N VAL A 119 3.39 -4.58 40.62
CA VAL A 119 2.84 -3.23 40.81
C VAL A 119 2.76 -2.53 39.45
N ALA A 120 1.64 -1.88 39.16
CA ALA A 120 1.42 -1.21 37.88
C ALA A 120 2.47 -0.13 37.62
N CYS A 121 2.88 0.00 36.36
CA CYS A 121 3.70 1.13 35.92
C CYS A 121 2.92 2.45 35.98
N PRO A 122 3.62 3.60 36.02
CA PRO A 122 2.98 4.90 35.89
C PRO A 122 2.16 5.01 34.59
N ASP A 123 1.22 5.95 34.54
CA ASP A 123 0.46 6.23 33.31
C ASP A 123 1.39 6.55 32.14
N ASP A 124 0.95 6.13 30.94
CA ASP A 124 1.67 6.28 29.67
C ASP A 124 3.05 5.60 29.58
N CYS A 125 3.36 4.77 30.57
CA CYS A 125 4.57 3.96 30.62
C CYS A 125 4.34 2.59 29.95
N GLU A 126 5.27 2.19 29.10
CA GLU A 126 5.29 0.89 28.44
C GLU A 126 6.02 -0.16 29.30
N ASP A 127 7.15 0.24 29.90
CA ASP A 127 7.97 -0.60 30.78
C ASP A 127 8.50 0.21 31.97
N CYS A 128 8.57 -0.41 33.15
CA CYS A 128 9.01 0.24 34.38
C CYS A 128 9.79 -0.69 35.29
N SER A 129 10.51 -0.10 36.24
CA SER A 129 11.20 -0.81 37.32
C SER A 129 10.62 -0.41 38.68
N TYR A 130 10.74 -1.28 39.69
CA TYR A 130 10.29 -0.97 41.03
C TYR A 130 11.43 -0.36 41.86
N ASN A 131 11.22 0.83 42.42
CA ASN A 131 12.17 1.50 43.30
C ASN A 131 11.86 1.14 44.76
N THR A 132 12.69 0.28 45.35
CA THR A 132 12.51 -0.19 46.74
C THR A 132 12.71 0.91 47.79
N THR A 133 13.45 1.97 47.48
CA THR A 133 13.69 3.09 48.41
C THR A 133 12.45 3.98 48.53
N ARG A 134 11.72 4.17 47.43
CA ARG A 134 10.53 5.03 47.36
C ARG A 134 9.22 4.25 47.46
N SER A 135 9.29 2.93 47.32
CA SER A 135 8.14 2.03 47.23
C SER A 135 7.18 2.40 46.09
N THR A 136 7.74 2.79 44.94
CA THR A 136 7.00 3.21 43.74
C THR A 136 7.61 2.61 42.48
N THR A 137 6.83 2.49 41.41
CA THR A 137 7.33 2.15 40.08
C THR A 137 7.88 3.39 39.36
N GLU A 138 8.98 3.22 38.62
CA GLU A 138 9.70 4.26 37.89
C GLU A 138 9.82 3.85 36.43
N CYS A 139 9.32 4.69 35.53
CA CYS A 139 9.23 4.37 34.11
C CYS A 139 10.62 4.28 33.46
N THR A 140 10.86 3.21 32.70
CA THR A 140 12.08 2.97 31.93
C THR A 140 11.86 3.15 30.43
N GLN A 141 10.61 2.97 29.96
CA GLN A 141 10.23 3.17 28.56
C GLN A 141 8.80 3.71 28.46
N CYS A 142 8.60 4.77 27.68
CA CYS A 142 7.29 5.36 27.40
C CYS A 142 6.72 4.88 26.05
N TYR A 143 5.43 5.08 25.82
CA TYR A 143 4.86 4.90 24.47
C TYR A 143 5.50 5.83 23.44
N SER A 144 5.34 5.49 22.16
CA SER A 144 5.75 6.37 21.06
C SER A 144 5.17 7.78 21.24
N SER A 145 5.94 8.80 20.85
CA SER A 145 5.68 10.25 21.08
C SER A 145 5.81 10.78 22.52
N LEU A 146 6.25 9.93 23.47
CA LEU A 146 6.55 10.32 24.84
C LEU A 146 8.00 10.00 25.19
N GLY A 147 8.56 10.77 26.13
CA GLY A 147 9.90 10.56 26.67
C GLY A 147 9.86 10.50 28.19
N VAL A 148 10.85 9.83 28.79
CA VAL A 148 11.01 9.79 30.25
C VAL A 148 11.49 11.16 30.74
N ASN A 149 10.87 11.69 31.79
CA ASN A 149 11.28 12.92 32.46
C ASN A 149 12.10 12.65 33.74
N ASN A 150 12.63 13.70 34.37
CA ASN A 150 13.43 13.59 35.60
C ASN A 150 12.68 12.96 36.79
N GLY A 151 11.35 12.94 36.75
CA GLY A 151 10.52 12.26 37.75
C GLY A 151 10.29 10.77 37.46
N GLN A 152 10.94 10.22 36.43
CA GLN A 152 10.73 8.86 35.90
C GLN A 152 9.26 8.58 35.56
N THR A 153 8.62 9.60 35.02
CA THR A 153 7.27 9.52 34.43
C THR A 153 7.35 9.91 32.96
N CYS A 154 6.32 9.57 32.19
CA CYS A 154 6.26 9.90 30.78
C CYS A 154 5.68 11.28 30.56
N SER A 155 6.23 12.02 29.61
CA SER A 155 5.69 13.31 29.18
C SER A 155 5.95 13.50 27.69
N GLY A 156 5.17 14.38 27.06
CA GLY A 156 5.27 14.64 25.62
C GLY A 156 6.66 15.09 25.19
N CYS A 157 7.00 14.75 23.95
CA CYS A 157 8.14 15.32 23.27
C CYS A 157 7.98 16.84 23.06
N CYS A 158 9.05 17.52 22.65
CA CYS A 158 8.92 18.92 22.23
C CYS A 158 7.94 19.06 21.04
N LYS A 159 7.49 20.29 20.78
CA LYS A 159 6.60 20.58 19.66
C LYS A 159 7.28 20.19 18.34
N ASP A 160 6.51 19.63 17.42
CA ASP A 160 6.93 19.23 16.07
C ASP A 160 7.99 18.10 16.03
N CYS A 161 7.86 17.15 16.96
CA CYS A 161 8.75 16.00 17.11
C CYS A 161 7.96 14.67 17.10
N HIS A 162 8.44 13.68 16.35
CA HIS A 162 7.90 12.31 16.29
C HIS A 162 8.33 11.44 17.48
N SER A 163 9.58 11.56 17.94
CA SER A 163 10.15 10.72 19.00
C SER A 163 11.17 11.45 19.87
N CYS A 164 11.15 11.17 21.17
CA CYS A 164 12.06 11.71 22.18
C CYS A 164 12.44 10.63 23.21
N ILE A 165 12.55 9.38 22.76
CA ILE A 165 12.85 8.23 23.62
C ILE A 165 14.28 8.34 24.17
N TYR A 166 15.22 8.85 23.38
CA TYR A 166 16.63 8.94 23.77
C TYR A 166 16.95 10.23 24.50
N ASN A 167 16.42 11.36 24.02
CA ASN A 167 16.70 12.67 24.60
C ASN A 167 15.75 13.03 25.76
N GLY A 168 14.64 12.30 25.92
CA GLY A 168 13.70 12.46 27.02
C GLY A 168 12.62 13.52 26.77
N ALA A 169 11.72 13.65 27.74
CA ALA A 169 10.57 14.55 27.64
C ALA A 169 10.97 16.01 27.34
N GLY A 170 10.17 16.68 26.52
CA GLY A 170 10.40 18.08 26.14
C GLY A 170 11.58 18.31 25.18
N LYS A 171 12.17 17.23 24.65
CA LYS A 171 13.23 17.25 23.62
C LYS A 171 12.80 16.45 22.39
N CYS A 172 13.70 16.25 21.44
CA CYS A 172 13.52 15.43 20.26
C CYS A 172 14.78 14.63 19.93
N ASP A 173 14.60 13.43 19.40
CA ASP A 173 15.69 12.59 18.92
C ASP A 173 16.18 13.06 17.53
N ARG A 174 17.41 12.68 17.17
CA ARG A 174 18.01 13.09 15.90
C ARG A 174 17.27 12.49 14.70
N GLY A 175 16.81 13.36 13.80
CA GLY A 175 16.09 12.96 12.59
C GLY A 175 14.59 12.76 12.81
N GLU A 176 14.09 13.00 14.03
CA GLU A 176 12.69 12.77 14.41
C GLU A 176 11.86 14.05 14.42
N CYS A 177 12.37 15.18 13.94
CA CYS A 177 11.54 16.38 13.75
C CYS A 177 10.55 16.18 12.60
N HIS A 178 9.36 16.77 12.70
CA HIS A 178 8.40 16.79 11.60
C HIS A 178 8.97 17.49 10.37
N VAL A 179 8.43 17.17 9.19
CA VAL A 179 8.73 17.86 7.93
C VAL A 179 8.55 19.37 8.10
N GLY A 180 9.52 20.16 7.61
CA GLY A 180 9.57 21.61 7.84
C GLY A 180 10.21 22.03 9.17
N TYR A 181 10.82 21.10 9.91
CA TYR A 181 11.58 21.37 11.12
C TYR A 181 12.93 20.63 11.14
N THR A 182 13.89 21.15 11.89
CA THR A 182 15.23 20.55 12.08
C THR A 182 15.66 20.61 13.54
N LEU A 183 16.58 19.73 13.96
CA LEU A 183 17.02 19.66 15.35
C LEU A 183 17.98 20.81 15.70
N GLY A 184 17.62 21.62 16.69
CA GLY A 184 18.46 22.67 17.25
C GLY A 184 19.47 22.16 18.31
N PRO A 185 20.36 23.03 18.80
CA PRO A 185 21.42 22.68 19.77
C PRO A 185 20.90 22.37 21.18
N ASP A 186 19.64 22.71 21.47
CA ASP A 186 18.94 22.42 22.72
C ASP A 186 18.11 21.11 22.66
N ASP A 187 18.34 20.29 21.62
CA ASP A 187 17.57 19.08 21.31
C ASP A 187 16.08 19.36 21.06
N THR A 188 15.72 20.56 20.60
CA THR A 188 14.34 20.89 20.22
C THR A 188 14.22 21.16 18.73
N CYS A 189 13.05 20.87 18.15
CA CYS A 189 12.80 21.12 16.74
C CYS A 189 12.61 22.62 16.48
N LYS A 190 13.36 23.15 15.50
CA LYS A 190 13.31 24.53 15.03
C LYS A 190 12.71 24.56 13.63
N GLU A 191 11.80 25.50 13.41
CA GLU A 191 11.09 25.66 12.14
C GLU A 191 12.06 26.05 11.02
N CYS A 192 11.88 25.42 9.86
CA CYS A 192 12.62 25.78 8.66
C CYS A 192 12.19 27.16 8.11
N PRO A 193 13.03 27.81 7.29
CA PRO A 193 12.62 29.04 6.61
C PRO A 193 11.33 28.84 5.78
N PRO A 194 10.56 29.90 5.51
CA PRO A 194 9.35 29.78 4.69
C PRO A 194 9.59 29.08 3.36
N ASN A 195 8.63 28.23 2.96
CA ASN A 195 8.65 27.42 1.73
C ASN A 195 9.77 26.36 1.65
N CYS A 196 10.39 26.05 2.78
CA CYS A 196 11.40 25.01 2.91
C CYS A 196 10.78 23.72 3.47
N ILE A 197 11.12 22.58 2.87
CA ILE A 197 10.66 21.25 3.34
C ILE A 197 11.71 20.55 4.21
N GLU A 198 12.99 20.77 3.94
CA GLU A 198 14.13 20.24 4.71
C GLU A 198 15.15 21.37 4.94
N CYS A 199 15.65 21.50 6.17
CA CYS A 199 16.64 22.50 6.55
C CYS A 199 17.65 21.94 7.56
N ASP A 200 18.79 22.62 7.66
CA ASP A 200 19.83 22.37 8.65
C ASP A 200 19.90 23.53 9.66
N TYR A 201 20.38 23.26 10.87
CA TYR A 201 20.66 24.28 11.86
C TYR A 201 22.14 24.67 11.84
N ASN A 202 22.45 25.88 11.33
CA ASN A 202 23.81 26.39 11.17
C ASN A 202 23.91 27.82 11.70
N ASN A 203 24.98 28.13 12.46
CA ASN A 203 25.27 29.49 12.95
C ASN A 203 24.06 30.16 13.63
N ASP A 204 23.41 29.44 14.53
CA ASP A 204 22.25 29.89 15.31
C ASP A 204 20.96 30.20 14.50
N LYS A 205 20.87 29.75 13.25
CA LYS A 205 19.68 29.88 12.39
C LYS A 205 19.40 28.59 11.61
N THR A 206 18.18 28.46 11.10
CA THR A 206 17.82 27.39 10.16
C THR A 206 18.12 27.84 8.73
N GLU A 207 18.78 26.98 7.95
CA GLU A 207 19.18 27.21 6.56
C GLU A 207 18.54 26.13 5.70
N CYS A 208 17.83 26.53 4.65
CA CYS A 208 17.12 25.57 3.82
C CYS A 208 18.07 24.71 2.99
N THR A 209 17.80 23.41 2.93
CA THR A 209 18.51 22.46 2.05
C THR A 209 17.62 21.95 0.92
N LYS A 210 16.30 22.04 1.09
CA LYS A 210 15.33 21.65 0.05
C LYS A 210 14.03 22.45 0.14
N CYS A 211 13.57 22.92 -1.00
CA CYS A 211 12.34 23.71 -1.12
C CYS A 211 11.14 22.86 -1.55
N TYR A 212 9.92 23.37 -1.35
CA TYR A 212 8.73 22.83 -2.02
C TYR A 212 8.83 23.04 -3.55
N GLY A 213 8.19 22.18 -4.35
CA GLY A 213 8.39 22.12 -5.82
C GLY A 213 8.34 23.46 -6.56
N ILE A 214 7.38 24.34 -6.23
CA ILE A 214 7.23 25.67 -6.87
C ILE A 214 8.20 26.75 -6.34
N PHE A 215 9.22 26.35 -5.59
CA PHE A 215 10.26 27.21 -5.06
C PHE A 215 11.65 26.64 -5.34
N GLY A 216 12.59 27.51 -5.68
CA GLY A 216 14.00 27.19 -5.87
C GLY A 216 14.85 27.64 -4.70
N LEU A 217 15.87 26.86 -4.35
CA LEU A 217 16.83 27.20 -3.30
C LEU A 217 17.75 28.32 -3.77
N LYS A 218 17.83 29.40 -3.00
CA LYS A 218 18.77 30.50 -3.20
C LYS A 218 20.08 30.23 -2.47
N ASP A 219 21.18 30.29 -3.19
CA ASP A 219 22.48 29.93 -2.63
C ASP A 219 23.06 30.96 -1.66
N ASP A 220 22.70 32.23 -1.81
CA ASP A 220 23.23 33.37 -1.08
C ASP A 220 22.69 33.45 0.37
N ASP A 221 21.39 33.23 0.56
CA ASP A 221 20.74 33.32 1.88
C ASP A 221 20.19 31.98 2.40
N LYS A 222 20.29 30.91 1.60
CA LYS A 222 19.75 29.58 1.90
C LYS A 222 18.25 29.61 2.21
N THR A 223 17.50 30.42 1.46
CA THR A 223 16.03 30.48 1.49
C THR A 223 15.41 30.00 0.18
N CYS A 224 14.09 29.82 0.18
CA CYS A 224 13.34 29.38 -0.99
C CYS A 224 12.65 30.55 -1.68
N GLY A 225 13.00 30.81 -2.94
CA GLY A 225 12.35 31.82 -3.80
C GLY A 225 11.32 31.20 -4.74
N ALA A 226 10.21 31.89 -5.00
CA ALA A 226 9.19 31.38 -5.91
C ALA A 226 9.73 31.18 -7.34
N CYS A 227 9.29 30.11 -7.99
CA CYS A 227 9.57 29.87 -9.40
C CYS A 227 8.80 30.84 -10.31
N PRO A 228 9.27 31.07 -11.55
CA PRO A 228 8.51 31.79 -12.56
C PRO A 228 7.11 31.17 -12.80
N GLY A 229 6.19 31.93 -13.39
CA GLY A 229 4.85 31.39 -13.71
C GLY A 229 4.92 30.15 -14.61
N HIS A 230 4.00 29.20 -14.39
CA HIS A 230 3.92 27.90 -15.08
C HIS A 230 5.14 26.99 -14.90
N CYS A 231 5.97 27.27 -13.90
CA CYS A 231 7.13 26.46 -13.57
C CYS A 231 6.84 25.55 -12.36
N VAL A 232 7.00 24.25 -12.55
CA VAL A 232 6.79 23.21 -11.51
C VAL A 232 8.04 23.02 -10.66
N SER A 233 9.24 23.30 -11.19
CA SER A 233 10.50 23.30 -10.45
C SER A 233 11.51 24.27 -11.05
N CYS A 234 12.31 24.92 -10.20
CA CYS A 234 13.31 25.89 -10.63
C CYS A 234 14.58 25.84 -9.77
N GLU A 235 15.65 26.43 -10.30
CA GLU A 235 16.94 26.60 -9.65
C GLU A 235 17.31 28.09 -9.61
N HIS A 236 18.15 28.48 -8.65
CA HIS A 236 18.65 29.85 -8.55
C HIS A 236 20.09 29.92 -9.07
N VAL A 237 20.28 30.55 -10.23
CA VAL A 237 21.57 30.66 -10.91
C VAL A 237 21.91 32.14 -11.08
N ASN A 238 23.08 32.57 -10.58
CA ASN A 238 23.56 33.96 -10.71
C ASN A 238 22.53 35.03 -10.28
N ASN A 239 21.87 34.84 -9.13
CA ASN A 239 20.81 35.71 -8.60
C ASN A 239 19.52 35.78 -9.46
N ARG A 240 19.29 34.81 -10.35
CA ARG A 240 18.05 34.66 -11.13
C ARG A 240 17.46 33.28 -10.90
N THR A 241 16.14 33.21 -10.84
CA THR A 241 15.44 31.93 -10.81
C THR A 241 15.19 31.43 -12.23
N GLU A 242 15.78 30.30 -12.58
CA GLU A 242 15.67 29.62 -13.87
C GLU A 242 14.77 28.39 -13.73
N CYS A 243 13.76 28.25 -14.59
CA CYS A 243 12.89 27.09 -14.56
C CYS A 243 13.60 25.86 -15.10
N THR A 244 13.45 24.73 -14.40
CA THR A 244 13.96 23.41 -14.81
C THR A 244 12.87 22.48 -15.30
N HIS A 245 11.62 22.72 -14.90
CA HIS A 245 10.46 21.96 -15.38
C HIS A 245 9.21 22.82 -15.44
N CYS A 246 8.52 22.83 -16.59
CA CYS A 246 7.28 23.56 -16.79
C CYS A 246 6.05 22.68 -16.54
N GLU A 247 4.90 23.31 -16.31
CA GLU A 247 3.59 22.64 -16.30
C GLU A 247 3.29 22.02 -17.68
N ASP A 248 2.37 21.05 -17.72
CA ASP A 248 1.88 20.49 -18.97
C ASP A 248 1.38 21.61 -19.91
N HIS A 249 1.65 21.46 -21.22
CA HIS A 249 1.41 22.47 -22.26
C HIS A 249 2.31 23.71 -22.24
N TYR A 250 3.37 23.73 -21.42
CA TYR A 250 4.41 24.75 -21.44
C TYR A 250 5.79 24.14 -21.73
N GLY A 251 6.66 24.92 -22.36
CA GLY A 251 8.04 24.56 -22.66
C GLY A 251 9.00 25.63 -22.14
N ILE A 252 10.24 25.21 -21.87
CA ILE A 252 11.28 26.14 -21.41
C ILE A 252 11.73 27.02 -22.57
N LYS A 253 11.65 28.33 -22.38
CA LYS A 253 12.21 29.34 -23.26
C LYS A 253 13.72 29.48 -23.02
N GLN A 254 14.53 29.29 -24.06
CA GLN A 254 15.98 29.12 -23.88
C GLN A 254 16.71 30.41 -23.46
N GLU A 255 16.17 31.59 -23.81
CA GLU A 255 16.84 32.87 -23.55
C GLU A 255 16.81 33.29 -22.09
N ASP A 256 15.68 33.05 -21.40
CA ASP A 256 15.43 33.51 -20.04
C ASP A 256 15.07 32.39 -19.06
N LYS A 257 14.99 31.15 -19.54
CA LYS A 257 14.62 29.95 -18.77
C LYS A 257 13.27 30.09 -18.07
N THR A 258 12.34 30.82 -18.68
CA THR A 258 10.94 30.87 -18.24
C THR A 258 10.08 29.86 -18.99
N CYS A 259 8.87 29.61 -18.51
CA CYS A 259 7.91 28.75 -19.20
C CYS A 259 7.01 29.58 -20.10
N GLU A 260 6.89 29.17 -21.35
CA GLU A 260 5.98 29.74 -22.35
C GLU A 260 5.16 28.61 -22.98
N ALA A 261 3.94 28.92 -23.39
CA ALA A 261 3.02 27.93 -23.93
C ALA A 261 3.62 27.21 -25.15
N CYS A 262 3.31 25.92 -25.28
CA CYS A 262 3.58 25.16 -26.48
C CYS A 262 2.76 25.70 -27.67
N ASP A 263 3.05 25.20 -28.88
CA ASP A 263 2.11 25.38 -29.98
C ASP A 263 0.70 24.92 -29.56
N HIS A 264 -0.32 25.68 -29.94
CA HIS A 264 -1.72 25.43 -29.53
C HIS A 264 -2.24 24.03 -29.91
N SER A 265 -1.60 23.39 -30.88
CA SER A 265 -1.93 22.05 -31.37
C SER A 265 -1.03 20.96 -30.76
N CYS A 266 -0.30 21.28 -29.69
CA CYS A 266 0.65 20.41 -29.03
C CYS A 266 0.29 20.07 -27.57
N LYS A 267 0.49 18.80 -27.20
CA LYS A 267 0.35 18.27 -25.84
C LYS A 267 1.60 18.56 -24.97
N SER A 268 2.80 18.62 -25.55
CA SER A 268 4.07 18.78 -24.82
C SER A 268 5.17 19.33 -25.71
N CYS A 269 5.95 20.29 -25.20
CA CYS A 269 7.06 20.93 -25.90
C CYS A 269 8.30 21.07 -24.99
N THR A 270 8.49 20.09 -24.10
CA THR A 270 9.56 20.08 -23.10
C THR A 270 10.93 19.94 -23.76
N THR A 271 11.03 19.26 -24.90
CA THR A 271 12.28 19.02 -25.64
C THR A 271 12.50 20.05 -26.74
N SER A 272 11.49 20.32 -27.56
CA SER A 272 11.58 21.28 -28.67
C SER A 272 11.52 22.74 -28.21
N GLY A 273 10.99 23.00 -27.00
CA GLY A 273 10.92 24.31 -26.37
C GLY A 273 9.63 25.09 -26.66
N ALA A 274 9.55 26.27 -26.07
CA ALA A 274 8.38 27.16 -26.19
C ALA A 274 7.95 27.41 -27.64
N GLY A 275 6.62 27.46 -27.87
CA GLY A 275 6.03 27.69 -29.20
C GLY A 275 6.17 26.54 -30.20
N LYS A 276 6.75 25.40 -29.80
CA LYS A 276 6.98 24.22 -30.65
C LYS A 276 6.25 23.00 -30.11
N CYS A 277 6.53 21.82 -30.66
CA CYS A 277 5.99 20.55 -30.22
C CYS A 277 7.01 19.41 -30.29
N ASP A 278 7.02 18.59 -29.24
CA ASP A 278 7.87 17.41 -29.18
C ASP A 278 7.39 16.31 -30.16
N PRO A 279 8.30 15.47 -30.69
CA PRO A 279 7.97 14.30 -31.50
C PRO A 279 6.88 13.42 -30.90
N GLY A 280 5.79 13.21 -31.66
CA GLY A 280 4.65 12.38 -31.26
C GLY A 280 3.74 13.01 -30.19
N LYS A 281 3.91 14.30 -29.87
CA LYS A 281 3.11 15.01 -28.87
C LYS A 281 2.09 15.97 -29.46
N CYS A 282 1.78 15.88 -30.75
CA CYS A 282 0.66 16.62 -31.32
C CYS A 282 -0.69 16.17 -30.71
N HIS A 283 -1.66 17.09 -30.66
CA HIS A 283 -3.05 16.75 -30.40
C HIS A 283 -3.58 15.76 -31.44
N ASP A 284 -4.64 15.03 -31.07
CA ASP A 284 -5.30 14.13 -32.02
C ASP A 284 -5.84 14.97 -33.20
N SER A 285 -5.82 14.40 -34.41
CA SER A 285 -6.06 15.15 -35.66
C SER A 285 -5.03 16.24 -35.99
N TYR A 286 -3.80 16.13 -35.48
CA TYR A 286 -2.64 16.90 -35.94
C TYR A 286 -1.43 16.00 -36.19
N ALA A 287 -0.54 16.42 -37.11
CA ALA A 287 0.75 15.79 -37.38
C ALA A 287 1.90 16.78 -37.20
N LEU A 288 3.04 16.30 -36.71
CA LEU A 288 4.22 17.12 -36.53
C LEU A 288 4.87 17.44 -37.88
N ASP A 289 5.11 18.72 -38.14
CA ASP A 289 6.03 19.19 -39.16
C ASP A 289 7.43 19.28 -38.55
N ASP A 290 8.29 18.31 -38.87
CA ASP A 290 9.64 18.19 -38.30
C ASP A 290 10.54 19.39 -38.63
N ASP A 291 10.26 20.14 -39.70
CA ASP A 291 11.08 21.30 -40.11
C ASP A 291 10.76 22.54 -39.26
N SER A 292 9.47 22.76 -38.95
CA SER A 292 9.03 23.88 -38.11
C SER A 292 8.86 23.52 -36.64
N GLU A 293 8.89 22.23 -36.31
CA GLU A 293 8.55 21.67 -34.99
C GLU A 293 7.17 22.13 -34.50
N THR A 294 6.21 22.27 -35.42
CA THR A 294 4.82 22.64 -35.08
C THR A 294 3.83 21.60 -35.59
N CYS A 295 2.66 21.53 -34.95
CA CYS A 295 1.64 20.56 -35.33
C CYS A 295 0.71 21.16 -36.40
N LYS A 296 0.58 20.47 -37.53
CA LYS A 296 -0.31 20.83 -38.63
C LYS A 296 -1.58 20.00 -38.56
N GLN A 297 -2.72 20.65 -38.78
CA GLN A 297 -4.03 20.01 -38.73
C GLN A 297 -4.13 18.94 -39.82
N CYS A 298 -4.62 17.75 -39.45
CA CYS A 298 -4.92 16.69 -40.39
C CYS A 298 -6.06 17.12 -41.35
N PRO A 299 -6.18 16.49 -42.53
CA PRO A 299 -7.31 16.73 -43.42
C PRO A 299 -8.65 16.43 -42.71
N ASP A 300 -9.74 17.03 -43.20
CA ASP A 300 -11.07 16.80 -42.64
C ASP A 300 -11.40 15.30 -42.55
N HIS A 301 -12.06 14.90 -41.47
CA HIS A 301 -12.44 13.52 -41.16
C HIS A 301 -11.27 12.54 -40.97
N CYS A 302 -10.05 13.05 -40.80
CA CYS A 302 -8.87 12.26 -40.48
C CYS A 302 -8.60 12.20 -38.97
N VAL A 303 -8.45 10.99 -38.42
CA VAL A 303 -8.10 10.73 -37.01
C VAL A 303 -6.58 10.76 -36.81
N ARG A 304 -5.84 10.18 -37.76
CA ARG A 304 -4.36 10.14 -37.73
C ARG A 304 -3.80 10.49 -39.09
N CYS A 305 -2.84 11.40 -39.11
CA CYS A 305 -2.10 11.78 -40.30
C CYS A 305 -0.60 11.85 -40.00
N THR A 306 0.20 11.94 -41.06
CA THR A 306 1.64 12.26 -41.02
C THR A 306 1.87 13.55 -41.82
N TYR A 307 2.92 14.31 -41.52
CA TYR A 307 3.28 15.47 -42.33
C TYR A 307 4.25 15.07 -43.45
N ASN A 308 3.97 15.51 -44.66
CA ASN A 308 4.85 15.31 -45.81
C ASN A 308 5.53 16.65 -46.13
N SER A 309 6.80 16.79 -45.74
CA SER A 309 7.58 18.02 -45.95
C SER A 309 7.83 18.33 -47.43
N THR A 310 7.89 17.31 -48.29
CA THR A 310 8.07 17.50 -49.74
C THR A 310 6.82 18.08 -50.40
N ALA A 311 5.64 17.61 -49.98
CA ALA A 311 4.35 18.09 -50.48
C ALA A 311 3.80 19.28 -49.68
N ASN A 312 4.46 19.66 -48.58
CA ASN A 312 4.07 20.71 -47.63
C ASN A 312 2.59 20.58 -47.19
N ARG A 313 2.18 19.35 -46.83
CA ARG A 313 0.80 19.04 -46.40
C ARG A 313 0.77 17.83 -45.47
N THR A 314 -0.29 17.71 -44.69
CA THR A 314 -0.61 16.49 -43.93
C THR A 314 -1.25 15.44 -44.82
N GLU A 315 -0.91 14.18 -44.60
CA GLU A 315 -1.39 13.02 -45.35
C GLU A 315 -2.04 12.02 -44.39
N CYS A 316 -3.31 11.71 -44.63
CA CYS A 316 -4.11 10.91 -43.73
C CYS A 316 -3.76 9.42 -43.80
N SER A 317 -3.54 8.80 -42.64
CA SER A 317 -3.32 7.36 -42.51
C SER A 317 -4.54 6.63 -41.92
N GLN A 318 -5.42 7.34 -41.22
CA GLN A 318 -6.64 6.77 -40.65
C GLN A 318 -7.79 7.79 -40.62
N CYS A 319 -8.90 7.45 -41.26
CA CYS A 319 -10.13 8.25 -41.24
C CYS A 319 -11.06 7.86 -40.08
N VAL A 320 -11.99 8.76 -39.74
CA VAL A 320 -13.12 8.44 -38.86
C VAL A 320 -14.02 7.39 -39.51
N THR A 321 -14.85 6.70 -38.73
CA THR A 321 -15.82 5.71 -39.23
C THR A 321 -16.69 6.30 -40.36
N LYS A 322 -17.02 5.48 -41.37
CA LYS A 322 -17.72 5.87 -42.61
C LYS A 322 -16.92 6.71 -43.61
N TYR A 323 -15.63 6.92 -43.35
CA TYR A 323 -14.71 7.54 -44.30
C TYR A 323 -13.56 6.58 -44.61
N THR A 324 -12.95 6.74 -45.79
CA THR A 324 -11.81 5.95 -46.25
C THR A 324 -10.72 6.84 -46.83
N VAL A 325 -9.48 6.37 -46.73
CA VAL A 325 -8.31 7.09 -47.24
C VAL A 325 -8.28 6.98 -48.77
N THR A 326 -8.18 8.13 -49.44
CA THR A 326 -8.09 8.22 -50.90
C THR A 326 -6.66 8.06 -51.39
N ALA A 327 -6.47 7.94 -52.71
CA ALA A 327 -5.13 7.97 -53.32
C ALA A 327 -4.37 9.29 -53.08
N ASN A 328 -5.07 10.38 -52.78
CA ASN A 328 -4.48 11.67 -52.42
C ASN A 328 -4.21 11.80 -50.92
N GLN A 329 -4.36 10.71 -50.15
CA GLN A 329 -4.18 10.67 -48.69
C GLN A 329 -5.09 11.66 -47.95
N THR A 330 -6.33 11.79 -48.43
CA THR A 330 -7.42 12.52 -47.77
C THR A 330 -8.53 11.54 -47.39
N CYS A 331 -9.50 11.98 -46.59
CA CYS A 331 -10.67 11.16 -46.25
C CYS A 331 -11.86 11.53 -47.12
N GLU A 332 -12.50 10.53 -47.71
CA GLU A 332 -13.78 10.69 -48.40
C GLU A 332 -14.82 9.74 -47.81
N ALA A 333 -16.08 10.18 -47.76
CA ALA A 333 -17.17 9.38 -47.24
C ALA A 333 -17.38 8.12 -48.10
N CYS A 334 -17.67 6.99 -47.45
CA CYS A 334 -18.13 5.78 -48.13
C CYS A 334 -19.41 6.11 -48.90
N SER A 335 -19.36 6.09 -50.23
CA SER A 335 -20.46 6.52 -51.11
C SER A 335 -20.85 5.45 -52.12
N GLY A 336 -22.09 5.53 -52.62
CA GLY A 336 -22.64 4.57 -53.58
C GLY A 336 -22.93 3.20 -52.94
N PRO A 337 -22.40 2.07 -53.46
CA PRO A 337 -22.69 0.74 -52.92
C PRO A 337 -22.17 0.54 -51.48
N LEU A 338 -21.37 1.48 -50.96
CA LEU A 338 -20.71 1.43 -49.65
C LEU A 338 -21.37 2.35 -48.61
N GLU A 339 -22.54 2.94 -48.91
CA GLU A 339 -23.22 3.89 -48.00
C GLU A 339 -23.58 3.27 -46.63
N ASN A 340 -23.81 1.95 -46.58
CA ASN A 340 -24.13 1.22 -45.34
C ASN A 340 -22.91 0.52 -44.72
N CYS A 341 -21.71 1.05 -44.99
CA CYS A 341 -20.45 0.49 -44.55
C CYS A 341 -19.83 1.35 -43.44
N ASP A 342 -19.41 0.73 -42.34
CA ASP A 342 -18.68 1.40 -41.27
C ASP A 342 -17.19 1.53 -41.61
N VAL A 343 -16.63 0.56 -42.34
CA VAL A 343 -15.22 0.56 -42.81
C VAL A 343 -15.15 0.14 -44.28
N CYS A 344 -14.85 1.08 -45.18
CA CYS A 344 -14.70 0.80 -46.61
C CYS A 344 -13.25 0.96 -47.11
N SER A 345 -12.88 0.23 -48.17
CA SER A 345 -11.56 0.32 -48.84
C SER A 345 -11.73 0.90 -50.25
N PHE A 346 -11.10 2.06 -50.54
CA PHE A 346 -11.25 2.73 -51.83
C PHE A 346 -10.55 2.00 -52.98
N GLY A 347 -9.40 1.38 -52.73
CA GLY A 347 -8.61 0.69 -53.77
C GLY A 347 -9.36 -0.48 -54.40
N GLU A 348 -10.10 -1.23 -53.58
CA GLU A 348 -10.87 -2.40 -54.03
C GLU A 348 -12.38 -2.11 -54.18
N ARG A 349 -12.84 -0.95 -53.68
CA ARG A 349 -14.26 -0.57 -53.55
C ARG A 349 -15.07 -1.62 -52.78
N VAL A 350 -14.47 -2.21 -51.75
CA VAL A 350 -15.06 -3.28 -50.92
C VAL A 350 -15.46 -2.71 -49.56
N CYS A 351 -16.60 -3.15 -49.03
CA CYS A 351 -16.93 -2.92 -47.64
C CYS A 351 -16.25 -3.99 -46.77
N VAL A 352 -15.42 -3.55 -45.84
CA VAL A 352 -14.73 -4.44 -44.89
C VAL A 352 -15.65 -4.77 -43.72
N LEU A 353 -16.43 -3.80 -43.25
CA LEU A 353 -17.37 -3.98 -42.14
C LEU A 353 -18.68 -3.22 -42.40
N CYS A 354 -19.78 -3.96 -42.52
CA CYS A 354 -21.12 -3.39 -42.60
C CYS A 354 -21.52 -2.75 -41.26
N SER A 355 -22.34 -1.70 -41.32
CA SER A 355 -22.95 -1.14 -40.10
C SER A 355 -23.81 -2.20 -39.39
N LEU A 356 -23.99 -2.07 -38.08
CA LEU A 356 -24.60 -3.08 -37.18
C LEU A 356 -25.96 -3.68 -37.61
N THR A 357 -26.69 -3.04 -38.53
CA THR A 357 -28.00 -3.51 -39.04
C THR A 357 -27.95 -4.06 -40.47
N TYR A 358 -26.77 -4.26 -41.04
CA TYR A 358 -26.57 -4.67 -42.43
C TYR A 358 -25.67 -5.90 -42.51
N THR A 359 -25.97 -6.78 -43.46
CA THR A 359 -25.14 -7.94 -43.79
C THR A 359 -24.51 -7.75 -45.16
N TRP A 360 -23.28 -8.25 -45.32
CA TRP A 360 -22.57 -8.21 -46.59
C TRP A 360 -23.25 -9.17 -47.59
N ASN A 361 -23.60 -8.66 -48.76
CA ASN A 361 -24.14 -9.46 -49.85
C ASN A 361 -23.09 -9.63 -50.95
N ASP A 362 -22.47 -10.80 -51.02
CA ASP A 362 -21.43 -11.13 -52.00
C ASP A 362 -21.90 -10.96 -53.46
N THR A 363 -23.17 -11.21 -53.74
CA THR A 363 -23.72 -11.12 -55.11
C THR A 363 -23.86 -9.67 -55.56
N MET A 364 -24.25 -8.79 -54.65
CA MET A 364 -24.45 -7.37 -54.94
C MET A 364 -23.24 -6.50 -54.61
N GLN A 365 -22.22 -7.07 -53.96
CA GLN A 365 -21.04 -6.39 -53.43
C GLN A 365 -21.39 -5.15 -52.60
N LYS A 366 -22.39 -5.27 -51.73
CA LYS A 366 -22.85 -4.18 -50.84
C LYS A 366 -23.45 -4.71 -49.56
N CYS A 367 -23.46 -3.85 -48.54
CA CYS A 367 -24.18 -4.07 -47.29
C CYS A 367 -25.66 -3.80 -47.50
N ASN A 368 -26.47 -4.84 -47.44
CA ASN A 368 -27.92 -4.75 -47.55
C ASN A 368 -28.55 -4.96 -46.18
N GLY A 369 -29.53 -4.13 -45.84
CA GLY A 369 -30.37 -4.38 -44.68
C GLY A 369 -31.24 -5.58 -45.03
N GLU A 370 -31.15 -6.66 -44.26
CA GLU A 370 -32.22 -7.63 -44.30
C GLU A 370 -33.48 -6.90 -43.81
N THR A 371 -34.42 -6.63 -44.70
CA THR A 371 -35.80 -6.49 -44.25
C THR A 371 -36.07 -7.76 -43.47
N ALA A 372 -36.30 -7.64 -42.17
CA ALA A 372 -36.76 -8.73 -41.33
C ALA A 372 -38.10 -9.22 -41.88
N SER A 373 -38.04 -10.02 -42.94
CA SER A 373 -39.13 -10.87 -43.37
C SER A 373 -39.17 -11.96 -42.32
N LEU A 374 -39.97 -11.72 -41.28
CA LEU A 374 -40.50 -12.72 -40.38
C LEU A 374 -41.16 -13.83 -41.21
N LEU A 375 -40.36 -14.74 -41.76
CA LEU A 375 -40.84 -16.05 -42.19
C LEU A 375 -41.02 -16.85 -40.90
N HIS A 376 -42.24 -16.79 -40.40
CA HIS A 376 -42.80 -17.82 -39.55
C HIS A 376 -42.63 -19.17 -40.25
N GLY A 377 -42.03 -20.13 -39.55
CA GLY A 377 -42.31 -21.55 -39.77
C GLY A 377 -41.09 -22.45 -39.88
N GLY A 378 -40.88 -23.26 -38.84
CA GLY A 378 -40.21 -24.55 -38.99
C GLY A 378 -39.19 -24.88 -37.92
N SER A 379 -39.66 -25.30 -36.74
CA SER A 379 -38.91 -26.17 -35.83
C SER A 379 -38.29 -27.35 -36.57
N TRP A 380 -37.02 -27.68 -36.32
CA TRP A 380 -36.54 -29.05 -36.06
C TRP A 380 -35.14 -28.99 -35.40
N LEU A 381 -34.95 -29.90 -34.44
CA LEU A 381 -33.74 -30.38 -33.75
C LEU A 381 -32.44 -30.34 -34.58
N THR A 382 -31.21 -30.27 -34.05
CA THR A 382 -30.60 -30.97 -32.90
C THR A 382 -29.33 -30.24 -32.45
N ALA A 383 -29.03 -30.35 -31.16
CA ALA A 383 -27.76 -30.01 -30.55
C ALA A 383 -26.58 -30.82 -31.12
N HIS A 384 -25.50 -30.12 -31.47
CA HIS A 384 -24.13 -30.59 -31.27
C HIS A 384 -23.26 -29.38 -30.92
N GLY A 385 -22.64 -29.44 -29.75
CA GLY A 385 -21.73 -28.42 -29.25
C GLY A 385 -20.49 -28.32 -30.11
N ILE A 386 -20.20 -27.10 -30.56
CA ILE A 386 -18.86 -26.68 -30.97
C ILE A 386 -18.60 -25.39 -30.20
N THR A 387 -17.80 -25.50 -29.15
CA THR A 387 -17.11 -24.38 -28.51
C THR A 387 -16.17 -23.74 -29.53
N VAL A 388 -16.55 -22.58 -30.06
CA VAL A 388 -15.62 -21.70 -30.76
C VAL A 388 -14.91 -20.89 -29.68
N ALA A 389 -13.71 -21.34 -29.34
CA ALA A 389 -12.78 -20.59 -28.51
C ALA A 389 -12.31 -19.34 -29.25
N ALA A 390 -12.13 -18.28 -28.47
CA ALA A 390 -11.71 -16.95 -28.86
C ALA A 390 -10.42 -16.94 -29.70
N VAL A 391 -10.43 -16.14 -30.78
CA VAL A 391 -9.23 -15.61 -31.41
C VAL A 391 -9.31 -14.09 -31.32
N ILE A 392 -8.88 -13.56 -30.17
CA ILE A 392 -8.51 -12.15 -30.00
C ILE A 392 -7.21 -12.16 -29.21
N LEU A 393 -6.07 -12.09 -29.89
CA LEU A 393 -4.86 -11.32 -29.52
C LEU A 393 -3.71 -11.71 -30.46
N LEU A 394 -3.25 -10.77 -31.29
CA LEU A 394 -1.85 -10.53 -31.64
C LEU A 394 -1.83 -9.40 -32.69
N ILE A 395 -1.87 -8.14 -32.24
CA ILE A 395 -1.02 -7.04 -32.73
C ILE A 395 -0.96 -5.98 -31.61
N MET A 396 0.14 -6.00 -30.85
CA MET A 396 0.76 -4.80 -30.29
C MET A 396 2.22 -4.85 -30.71
#